data_AF-A0A432RD08-F1
#
_entry.id   AF-A0A432RD08-F1
#
_cell.length_a   1.000
_cell.length_b   1.000
_cell.length_c   1.000
_cell.angle_alpha   90.00
_cell.angle_beta   90.00
_cell.angle_gamma   90.00
#
_symmetry.space_group_name_H-M   'P 1'
#
loop_
_entity.id
_entity.type
_entity.pdbx_description
1 polymer ?
#
loop_
_entity_poly.entity_id
_entity_poly.type
_entity_poly.pdbx_seq_one_letter_code
_entity_poly.pdbx_strand_id
1 'polypeptide(L)'
;MIEKLIQICAYFYKDKEILKEIIEYQKEIYSFIDENLKKENFSCNEGCYYCCLGWKVNASLPEILVLIEGLNSLSIKERKSIYSKLKLYKKEKITDYTPCPLLSNNRCSVYMNRPMICRLFSSYDSKLCEKKTEFKFPEIIEQIVFKVKEKTEIIDEFFKPFFETKIYITEIKFNRQVNLFYIDMFSILKIYPKDKNIKIEIGEKFPL
;
A
#
# COMPACT_ATOMS: atom_id res chain seq x y z
N MET A 1 17.42 -4.89 -9.47
CA MET A 1 16.23 -4.21 -8.90
C MET A 1 16.61 -3.06 -7.97
N ILE A 2 17.39 -3.26 -6.90
CA ILE A 2 17.70 -2.20 -5.93
C ILE A 2 18.53 -1.05 -6.50
N GLU A 3 19.52 -1.35 -7.35
CA GLU A 3 20.25 -0.32 -8.09
C GLU A 3 19.31 0.61 -8.87
N LYS A 4 18.35 0.02 -9.61
CA LYS A 4 17.30 0.77 -10.31
C LYS A 4 16.47 1.61 -9.32
N LEU A 5 16.07 1.06 -8.17
CA LEU A 5 15.33 1.83 -7.14
C LEU A 5 16.13 3.02 -6.60
N ILE A 6 17.45 2.88 -6.41
CA ILE A 6 18.33 3.99 -6.00
C ILE A 6 18.38 5.05 -7.10
N GLN A 7 18.55 4.63 -8.36
CA GLN A 7 18.55 5.53 -9.51
C GLN A 7 17.21 6.28 -9.64
N ILE A 8 16.09 5.58 -9.49
CA ILE A 8 14.74 6.15 -9.47
C ILE A 8 14.62 7.18 -8.33
N CYS A 9 15.07 6.85 -7.11
CA CYS A 9 15.00 7.79 -5.98
C CYS A 9 15.87 9.04 -6.22
N ALA A 10 17.06 8.86 -6.79
CA ALA A 10 17.92 9.98 -7.18
C ALA A 10 17.28 10.82 -8.28
N TYR A 11 16.54 10.20 -9.19
CA TYR A 11 15.78 10.86 -10.25
C TYR A 11 14.63 11.68 -9.65
N PHE A 12 13.80 11.12 -8.76
CA PHE A 12 12.74 11.86 -8.05
C PHE A 12 13.27 13.01 -7.19
N TYR A 13 14.47 12.87 -6.63
CA TYR A 13 15.10 13.96 -5.90
C TYR A 13 15.43 15.15 -6.81
N LYS A 14 15.87 14.88 -8.04
CA LYS A 14 16.17 15.90 -9.06
C LYS A 14 14.90 16.48 -9.68
N ASP A 15 13.92 15.64 -9.98
CA ASP A 15 12.65 16.01 -10.59
C ASP A 15 11.46 15.47 -9.78
N LYS A 16 10.87 16.36 -8.99
CA LYS A 16 9.74 16.04 -8.11
C LYS A 16 8.42 15.96 -8.87
N GLU A 17 8.31 16.55 -10.05
CA GLU A 17 7.06 16.54 -10.82
C GLU A 17 6.76 15.13 -11.31
N ILE A 18 7.78 14.38 -11.72
CA ILE A 18 7.60 12.99 -12.17
C ILE A 18 7.09 12.09 -11.03
N LEU A 19 7.51 12.34 -9.80
CA LEU A 19 6.93 11.63 -8.65
C LEU A 19 5.45 11.94 -8.45
N LYS A 20 5.03 13.20 -8.68
CA LYS A 20 3.61 13.57 -8.63
C LYS A 20 2.84 12.91 -9.75
N GLU A 21 3.37 12.90 -10.97
CA GLU A 21 2.75 12.22 -12.12
C GLU A 21 2.53 10.72 -11.83
N ILE A 22 3.51 10.04 -11.22
CA ILE A 22 3.36 8.64 -10.81
C ILE A 22 2.25 8.47 -9.75
N ILE A 23 2.17 9.38 -8.78
CA ILE A 23 1.11 9.36 -7.76
C ILE A 23 -0.27 9.58 -8.41
N GLU A 24 -0.40 10.55 -9.30
CA GLU A 24 -1.65 10.81 -10.03
C GLU A 24 -2.03 9.63 -10.92
N TYR A 25 -1.08 9.04 -11.63
CA TYR A 25 -1.31 7.84 -12.43
C TYR A 25 -1.83 6.67 -11.57
N GLN A 26 -1.27 6.48 -10.37
CA GLN A 26 -1.76 5.48 -9.44
C GLN A 26 -3.20 5.78 -8.96
N LYS A 27 -3.58 7.05 -8.79
CA LYS A 27 -4.96 7.45 -8.48
C LYS A 27 -5.90 7.20 -9.67
N GLU A 28 -5.45 7.42 -10.91
CA GLU A 28 -6.23 7.07 -12.10
C GLU A 28 -6.53 5.57 -12.17
N ILE A 29 -5.56 4.72 -11.84
CA ILE A 29 -5.77 3.27 -11.69
C ILE A 29 -6.83 2.97 -10.63
N TYR A 30 -6.83 3.68 -9.50
CA TYR A 30 -7.86 3.51 -8.47
C TYR A 30 -9.25 3.93 -8.95
N SER A 31 -9.36 5.09 -9.61
CA SER A 31 -10.62 5.57 -10.19
C SER A 31 -11.16 4.56 -11.20
N PHE A 32 -10.29 4.02 -12.07
CA PHE A 32 -10.65 2.97 -13.01
C PHE A 32 -11.20 1.72 -12.29
N ILE A 33 -10.57 1.27 -11.21
CA ILE A 33 -11.05 0.12 -10.43
C ILE A 33 -12.42 0.44 -9.82
N ASP A 34 -12.54 1.55 -9.11
CA ASP A 34 -13.76 1.93 -8.40
C ASP A 34 -14.95 2.11 -9.37
N GLU A 35 -14.73 2.69 -10.55
CA GLU A 35 -15.76 2.84 -11.58
C GLU A 35 -16.23 1.52 -12.16
N ASN A 36 -15.34 0.53 -12.32
CA ASN A 36 -15.74 -0.79 -12.80
C ASN A 36 -16.44 -1.59 -11.69
N LEU A 37 -16.00 -1.45 -10.43
CA LEU A 37 -16.67 -2.11 -9.30
C LEU A 37 -18.09 -1.56 -9.06
N LYS A 38 -18.33 -0.26 -9.29
CA LYS A 38 -19.66 0.37 -9.14
C LYS A 38 -20.73 -0.18 -10.09
N LYS A 39 -20.33 -0.84 -11.18
CA LYS A 39 -21.25 -1.43 -12.18
C LYS A 39 -21.82 -2.77 -11.72
N GLU A 40 -21.31 -3.29 -10.60
CA GLU A 40 -21.59 -4.62 -10.10
C GLU A 40 -22.36 -4.55 -8.77
N ASN A 41 -23.22 -5.54 -8.53
CA ASN A 41 -23.99 -5.64 -7.29
C ASN A 41 -23.21 -6.42 -6.22
N PHE A 42 -22.10 -5.86 -5.74
CA PHE A 42 -21.36 -6.46 -4.62
C PHE A 42 -22.03 -6.20 -3.27
N SER A 43 -21.84 -7.12 -2.33
CA SER A 43 -22.14 -6.89 -0.90
C SER A 43 -21.10 -5.99 -0.21
N CYS A 44 -20.00 -5.67 -0.89
CA CYS A 44 -18.94 -4.82 -0.38
C CYS A 44 -19.29 -3.34 -0.57
N ASN A 45 -19.44 -2.62 0.53
CA ASN A 45 -19.71 -1.19 0.55
C ASN A 45 -18.85 -0.50 1.61
N GLU A 46 -18.81 0.83 1.56
CA GLU A 46 -18.20 1.63 2.63
C GLU A 46 -18.89 1.32 3.98
N GLY A 47 -18.10 1.02 5.01
CA GLY A 47 -18.58 0.56 6.31
C GLY A 47 -18.56 -0.97 6.51
N CYS A 48 -18.33 -1.74 5.45
CA CYS A 48 -17.94 -3.14 5.57
C CYS A 48 -16.46 -3.25 5.97
N TYR A 49 -16.16 -4.00 7.04
CA TYR A 49 -14.82 -4.09 7.64
C TYR A 49 -14.26 -5.50 7.75
N TYR A 50 -14.96 -6.52 7.25
CA TYR A 50 -14.51 -7.92 7.39
C TYR A 50 -13.14 -8.17 6.76
N CYS A 51 -12.84 -7.57 5.60
CA CYS A 51 -11.53 -7.64 4.97
C CYS A 51 -10.43 -6.86 5.73
N CYS A 52 -10.81 -6.00 6.68
CA CYS A 52 -9.87 -5.29 7.55
C CYS A 52 -9.43 -6.13 8.75
N LEU A 53 -9.87 -7.39 8.89
CA LEU A 53 -9.55 -8.25 10.01
C LEU A 53 -8.63 -9.42 9.59
N GLY A 54 -7.42 -9.44 10.17
CA GLY A 54 -6.51 -10.58 10.09
C GLY A 54 -5.63 -10.68 8.85
N TRP A 55 -5.41 -9.57 8.13
CA TRP A 55 -4.61 -9.57 6.89
C TRP A 55 -3.37 -8.67 6.97
N LYS A 56 -2.22 -9.21 6.55
CA LYS A 56 -1.04 -8.37 6.29
C LYS A 56 -1.17 -7.70 4.93
N VAL A 57 -1.51 -6.41 4.94
CA VAL A 57 -1.62 -5.62 3.71
C VAL A 57 -0.24 -5.20 3.23
N ASN A 58 0.10 -5.59 2.01
CA ASN A 58 1.19 -5.01 1.23
C ASN A 58 0.63 -4.32 -0.02
N ALA A 59 1.41 -3.38 -0.56
CA ALA A 59 1.05 -2.62 -1.75
C ALA A 59 2.31 -2.19 -2.50
N SER A 60 2.20 -1.77 -3.75
CA SER A 60 3.33 -1.18 -4.49
C SER A 60 3.82 0.13 -3.87
N LEU A 61 5.01 0.61 -4.24
CA LEU A 61 5.49 1.92 -3.79
C LEU A 61 4.55 3.08 -4.15
N PRO A 62 4.06 3.22 -5.40
CA PRO A 62 3.04 4.22 -5.74
C PRO A 62 1.80 4.14 -4.86
N GLU A 63 1.29 2.93 -4.61
CA GLU A 63 0.13 2.72 -3.73
C GLU A 63 0.41 3.16 -2.29
N ILE A 64 1.62 2.89 -1.77
CA ILE A 64 2.06 3.37 -0.45
C ILE A 64 2.14 4.90 -0.40
N LEU A 65 2.58 5.55 -1.47
CA LEU A 65 2.62 7.02 -1.53
C LEU A 65 1.22 7.63 -1.53
N VAL A 66 0.28 7.08 -2.31
CA VAL A 66 -1.14 7.51 -2.28
C VAL A 66 -1.75 7.26 -0.90
N LEU A 67 -1.40 6.14 -0.25
CA LEU A 67 -1.84 5.85 1.12
C LEU A 67 -1.28 6.86 2.14
N ILE A 68 0.01 7.20 2.04
CA ILE A 68 0.65 8.21 2.90
C ILE A 68 0.03 9.59 2.71
N GLU A 69 -0.30 9.97 1.49
CA GLU A 69 -1.04 11.21 1.21
C GLU A 69 -2.38 11.24 1.95
N GLY A 70 -3.15 10.15 1.85
CA GLY A 70 -4.41 9.99 2.61
C GLY A 70 -4.20 10.02 4.12
N LEU A 71 -3.13 9.41 4.64
CA LEU A 71 -2.81 9.48 6.06
C LEU A 71 -2.45 10.90 6.53
N ASN A 72 -1.76 11.65 5.67
CA ASN A 72 -1.30 13.00 5.97
C ASN A 72 -2.40 14.06 5.87
N SER A 73 -3.52 13.77 5.18
CA SER A 73 -4.70 14.63 5.15
C SER A 73 -5.54 14.55 6.44
N LEU A 74 -5.33 13.53 7.28
CA LEU A 74 -6.03 13.36 8.55
C LEU A 74 -5.61 14.39 9.62
N SER A 75 -6.43 14.52 10.65
CA SER A 75 -6.07 15.34 11.81
C SER A 75 -4.82 14.78 12.52
N ILE A 76 -4.08 15.66 13.22
CA ILE A 76 -2.89 15.24 13.98
C ILE A 76 -3.23 14.15 15.02
N LYS A 77 -4.43 14.23 15.62
CA LYS A 77 -4.92 13.25 16.61
C LYS A 77 -5.09 11.87 15.96
N GLU A 78 -5.74 11.81 14.80
CA GLU A 78 -5.93 10.57 14.05
C GLU A 78 -4.59 9.99 13.59
N ARG A 79 -3.69 10.83 13.07
CA ARG A 79 -2.34 10.40 12.67
C ARG A 79 -1.57 9.75 13.81
N LYS A 80 -1.55 10.38 14.99
CA LYS A 80 -0.89 9.83 16.19
C LYS A 80 -1.54 8.52 16.64
N SER A 81 -2.87 8.43 16.58
CA SER A 81 -3.60 7.19 16.89
C SER A 81 -3.22 6.05 15.94
N ILE A 82 -3.24 6.30 14.63
CA ILE A 82 -2.88 5.31 13.60
C ILE A 82 -1.41 4.88 13.75
N TYR A 83 -0.50 5.80 14.03
CA TYR A 83 0.91 5.47 14.27
C TYR A 83 1.08 4.50 15.46
N SER A 84 0.35 4.73 16.56
CA SER A 84 0.35 3.82 17.70
C SER A 84 -0.17 2.43 17.32
N LYS A 85 -1.27 2.36 16.56
CA LYS A 85 -1.83 1.09 16.03
C LYS A 85 -0.82 0.37 15.12
N LEU A 86 -0.17 1.07 14.20
CA LEU A 86 0.86 0.50 13.30
C LEU A 86 2.02 -0.13 14.09
N LYS A 87 2.47 0.52 15.17
CA LYS A 87 3.53 0.00 16.04
C LYS A 87 3.15 -1.29 16.76
N LEU A 88 1.91 -1.37 17.26
CA LEU A 88 1.40 -2.58 17.92
C LEU A 88 1.26 -3.71 16.89
N TYR A 89 0.60 -3.42 15.77
CA TYR A 89 0.37 -4.37 14.70
C TYR A 89 1.65 -4.98 14.12
N LYS A 90 2.74 -4.21 14.06
CA LYS A 90 4.05 -4.70 13.62
C LYS A 90 4.67 -5.74 14.57
N LYS A 91 4.35 -5.68 15.86
CA LYS A 91 4.89 -6.58 16.91
C LYS A 91 4.01 -7.79 17.16
N GLU A 92 2.72 -7.68 16.91
CA GLU A 92 1.74 -8.70 17.24
C GLU A 92 1.73 -9.85 16.23
N LYS A 93 1.40 -11.05 16.70
CA LYS A 93 1.02 -12.16 15.82
C LYS A 93 -0.39 -11.88 15.32
N ILE A 94 -0.52 -11.70 14.01
CA ILE A 94 -1.82 -11.45 13.38
C ILE A 94 -2.65 -12.73 13.46
N THR A 95 -3.84 -12.57 14.03
CA THR A 95 -4.90 -13.58 14.08
C THR A 95 -6.02 -13.15 13.16
N ASP A 96 -6.99 -14.01 12.94
CA ASP A 96 -8.15 -13.71 12.10
C ASP A 96 -8.91 -12.44 12.51
N TYR A 97 -8.90 -12.08 13.78
CA TYR A 97 -9.67 -10.95 14.30
C TYR A 97 -8.82 -9.71 14.56
N THR A 98 -7.51 -9.76 14.28
CA THR A 98 -6.63 -8.61 14.50
C THR A 98 -7.00 -7.48 13.53
N PRO A 99 -7.45 -6.31 14.02
CA PRO A 99 -7.88 -5.23 13.14
C PRO A 99 -6.71 -4.57 12.43
N CYS A 100 -6.92 -4.21 11.16
CA CYS A 100 -6.02 -3.37 10.40
C CYS A 100 -5.76 -2.06 11.16
N PRO A 101 -4.52 -1.55 11.20
CA PRO A 101 -4.18 -0.30 11.88
C PRO A 101 -4.97 0.92 11.41
N LEU A 102 -5.50 0.86 10.19
CA LEU A 102 -6.25 1.94 9.55
C LEU A 102 -7.75 1.87 9.87
N LEU A 103 -8.23 0.79 10.50
CA LEU A 103 -9.63 0.62 10.87
C LEU A 103 -10.00 1.52 12.05
N SER A 104 -11.07 2.28 11.91
CA SER A 104 -11.64 3.16 12.93
C SER A 104 -13.16 3.18 12.78
N ASN A 105 -13.91 2.85 13.83
CA ASN A 105 -15.39 2.81 13.81
C ASN A 105 -15.95 2.03 12.61
N ASN A 106 -15.45 0.81 12.38
CA ASN A 106 -15.85 -0.06 11.26
C ASN A 106 -15.61 0.52 9.85
N ARG A 107 -14.81 1.59 9.74
CA ARG A 107 -14.45 2.23 8.48
C ARG A 107 -12.95 2.42 8.36
N CYS A 108 -12.41 2.26 7.16
CA CYS A 108 -11.01 2.63 6.91
C CYS A 108 -10.85 4.14 7.03
N SER A 109 -9.90 4.59 7.85
CA SER A 109 -9.62 6.02 8.07
C SER A 109 -9.20 6.74 6.78
N VAL A 110 -8.72 5.98 5.78
CA VAL A 110 -8.23 6.46 4.49
C VAL A 110 -8.89 5.69 3.34
N TYR A 111 -10.21 5.48 3.44
CA TYR A 111 -10.98 4.64 2.50
C TYR A 111 -10.74 5.01 1.03
N MET A 112 -10.70 6.31 0.70
CA MET A 112 -10.47 6.79 -0.67
C MET A 112 -9.04 6.57 -1.18
N ASN A 113 -8.07 6.34 -0.29
CA ASN A 113 -6.66 6.11 -0.61
C ASN A 113 -6.24 4.65 -0.37
N ARG A 114 -7.21 3.74 -0.21
CA ARG A 114 -6.92 2.33 0.07
C ARG A 114 -6.20 1.66 -1.13
N PRO A 115 -5.22 0.77 -0.88
CA PRO A 115 -4.53 0.03 -1.93
C PRO A 115 -5.46 -0.83 -2.79
N MET A 116 -5.01 -1.21 -3.99
CA MET A 116 -5.73 -2.10 -4.91
C MET A 116 -6.16 -3.39 -4.24
N ILE A 117 -5.29 -4.02 -3.45
CA ILE A 117 -5.63 -5.27 -2.75
C ILE A 117 -6.84 -5.09 -1.84
N CYS A 118 -7.01 -3.91 -1.23
CA CYS A 118 -8.15 -3.58 -0.39
C CYS A 118 -9.40 -3.19 -1.19
N ARG A 119 -9.26 -2.71 -2.43
CA ARG A 119 -10.39 -2.38 -3.34
C ARG A 119 -10.97 -3.64 -3.97
N LEU A 120 -10.09 -4.52 -4.44
CA LEU A 120 -10.42 -5.72 -5.20
C LEU A 120 -10.86 -6.89 -4.31
N PHE A 121 -10.61 -6.81 -2.99
CA PHE A 121 -11.18 -7.75 -2.03
C PHE A 121 -12.69 -7.50 -1.86
N SER A 122 -13.45 -7.91 -2.87
CA SER A 122 -14.89 -7.73 -2.99
C SER A 122 -15.59 -9.09 -3.10
N SER A 123 -16.75 -9.18 -2.46
CA SER A 123 -17.57 -10.39 -2.41
C SER A 123 -19.01 -10.06 -2.79
N TYR A 124 -19.69 -11.02 -3.42
CA TYR A 124 -21.14 -10.96 -3.61
C TYR A 124 -21.92 -11.25 -2.32
N ASP A 125 -21.28 -11.82 -1.29
CA ASP A 125 -21.91 -12.16 -0.01
C ASP A 125 -21.02 -11.74 1.18
N SER A 126 -21.51 -10.78 1.97
CA SER A 126 -20.83 -10.27 3.17
C SER A 126 -20.82 -11.27 4.33
N LYS A 127 -21.76 -12.23 4.38
CA LYS A 127 -21.79 -13.28 5.41
C LYS A 127 -20.65 -14.28 5.25
N LEU A 128 -20.24 -14.55 4.00
CA LEU A 128 -19.05 -15.36 3.73
C LEU A 128 -17.78 -14.67 4.25
N CYS A 129 -17.70 -13.34 4.06
CA CYS A 129 -16.60 -12.54 4.59
C CYS A 129 -16.59 -12.53 6.14
N GLU A 130 -17.76 -12.35 6.76
CA GLU A 130 -17.91 -12.36 8.23
C GLU A 130 -17.45 -13.67 8.84
N LYS A 131 -17.89 -14.80 8.27
CA LYS A 131 -17.52 -16.15 8.73
C LYS A 131 -16.13 -16.58 8.28
N LYS A 132 -15.40 -15.72 7.55
CA LYS A 132 -14.11 -16.06 6.92
C LYS A 132 -14.14 -17.37 6.14
N THR A 133 -15.27 -17.63 5.49
CA THR A 133 -15.45 -18.79 4.62
C THR A 133 -14.78 -18.49 3.28
N GLU A 134 -14.07 -19.47 2.72
CA GLU A 134 -13.48 -19.33 1.40
C GLU A 134 -14.58 -19.09 0.35
N PHE A 135 -14.33 -18.15 -0.56
CA PHE A 135 -15.22 -17.86 -1.67
C PHE A 135 -14.40 -17.55 -2.92
N LYS A 136 -14.95 -17.89 -4.09
CA LYS A 136 -14.35 -17.48 -5.37
C LYS A 136 -14.55 -15.98 -5.54
N PHE A 137 -13.48 -15.26 -5.82
CA PHE A 137 -13.61 -13.87 -6.22
C PHE A 137 -14.50 -13.77 -7.48
N PRO A 138 -15.34 -12.74 -7.57
CA PRO A 138 -16.10 -12.46 -8.78
C PRO A 138 -15.22 -12.42 -10.03
N GLU A 139 -15.66 -13.01 -11.15
CA GLU A 139 -14.86 -13.07 -12.39
C GLU A 139 -14.51 -11.68 -12.94
N ILE A 140 -15.39 -10.71 -12.71
CA ILE A 140 -15.13 -9.29 -13.03
C ILE A 140 -13.89 -8.74 -12.32
N ILE A 141 -13.52 -9.25 -11.13
CA ILE A 141 -12.28 -8.85 -10.45
C ILE A 141 -11.06 -9.28 -11.27
N GLU A 142 -11.06 -10.50 -11.81
CA GLU A 142 -9.98 -10.99 -12.67
C GLU A 142 -9.83 -10.12 -13.94
N GLN A 143 -10.96 -9.73 -14.54
CA GLN A 143 -10.97 -8.84 -15.70
C GLN A 143 -10.43 -7.43 -15.36
N ILE A 144 -10.80 -6.89 -14.19
CA ILE A 144 -10.27 -5.61 -13.73
C ILE A 144 -8.76 -5.71 -13.51
N VAL A 145 -8.29 -6.78 -12.83
CA VAL A 145 -6.86 -7.01 -12.61
C VAL A 145 -6.11 -7.10 -13.94
N PHE A 146 -6.64 -7.81 -14.93
CA PHE A 146 -6.04 -7.91 -16.26
C PHE A 146 -5.91 -6.54 -16.93
N LYS A 147 -6.97 -5.73 -16.93
CA LYS A 147 -6.92 -4.36 -17.51
C LYS A 147 -5.98 -3.42 -16.76
N VAL A 148 -5.85 -3.58 -15.44
CA VAL A 148 -4.84 -2.82 -14.68
C VAL A 148 -3.42 -3.26 -15.05
N LYS A 149 -3.19 -4.55 -15.30
CA LYS A 149 -1.88 -5.03 -15.78
C LYS A 149 -1.51 -4.38 -17.11
N GLU A 150 -2.42 -4.35 -18.08
CA GLU A 150 -2.21 -3.65 -19.37
C GLU A 150 -1.84 -2.17 -19.16
N LYS A 151 -2.53 -1.49 -18.24
CA LYS A 151 -2.16 -0.11 -17.85
C LYS A 151 -0.78 -0.01 -17.20
N THR A 152 -0.31 -1.02 -16.50
CA THR A 152 1.05 -1.00 -15.93
C THR A 152 2.13 -1.37 -16.95
N GLU A 153 1.78 -2.01 -18.06
CA GLU A 153 2.75 -2.39 -19.11
C GLU A 153 3.27 -1.20 -19.92
N ILE A 154 2.48 -0.13 -20.03
CA ILE A 154 2.89 1.12 -20.70
C ILE A 154 3.87 1.97 -19.87
N ILE A 155 4.10 1.60 -18.62
CA ILE A 155 5.05 2.28 -17.74
C ILE A 155 6.46 2.05 -18.29
N ASP A 156 7.24 3.13 -18.38
CA ASP A 156 8.64 3.06 -18.79
C ASP A 156 9.39 1.99 -17.97
N GLU A 157 10.17 1.16 -18.66
CA GLU A 157 10.96 0.06 -18.09
C GLU A 157 11.89 0.52 -16.95
N PHE A 158 12.29 1.80 -16.96
CA PHE A 158 13.03 2.44 -15.88
C PHE A 158 12.23 2.47 -14.57
N PHE A 159 10.92 2.76 -14.62
CA PHE A 159 10.06 2.91 -13.44
C PHE A 159 9.37 1.61 -12.99
N LYS A 160 9.30 0.57 -13.82
CA LYS A 160 8.66 -0.72 -13.45
C LYS A 160 9.07 -1.28 -12.07
N PRO A 161 10.36 -1.27 -11.67
CA PRO A 161 10.75 -1.72 -10.34
C PRO A 161 10.01 -1.01 -9.21
N PHE A 162 9.66 0.26 -9.39
CA PHE A 162 8.91 1.03 -8.42
C PHE A 162 7.47 0.50 -8.25
N PHE A 163 6.81 0.13 -9.35
CA PHE A 163 5.45 -0.43 -9.33
C PHE A 163 5.40 -1.88 -8.88
N GLU A 164 6.47 -2.63 -9.08
CA GLU A 164 6.58 -4.04 -8.71
C GLU A 164 6.95 -4.24 -7.23
N THR A 165 7.74 -3.31 -6.66
CA THR A 165 8.22 -3.41 -5.27
C THR A 165 7.05 -3.39 -4.28
N LYS A 166 6.84 -4.50 -3.56
CA LYS A 166 5.79 -4.63 -2.55
C LYS A 166 6.30 -4.27 -1.15
N ILE A 167 5.54 -3.45 -0.46
CA ILE A 167 5.83 -2.96 0.89
C ILE A 167 4.63 -3.16 1.78
N TYR A 168 4.86 -3.70 2.98
CA TYR A 168 3.82 -3.77 4.00
C TYR A 168 3.51 -2.38 4.55
N ILE A 169 2.23 -2.08 4.81
CA ILE A 169 1.82 -0.80 5.40
C ILE A 169 2.48 -0.51 6.76
N THR A 170 2.98 -1.55 7.45
CA THR A 170 3.75 -1.46 8.70
C THR A 170 5.17 -0.90 8.55
N GLU A 171 5.65 -0.72 7.32
CA GLU A 171 6.91 -0.03 7.04
C GLU A 171 6.74 1.49 6.91
N ILE A 172 5.51 1.99 6.84
CA ILE A 172 5.23 3.42 6.91
C ILE A 172 5.69 3.96 8.28
N LYS A 173 6.50 5.02 8.24
CA LYS A 173 7.07 5.69 9.40
C LYS A 173 6.31 6.99 9.69
N PHE A 174 6.46 7.50 10.91
CA PHE A 174 5.84 8.75 11.35
C PHE A 174 6.88 9.65 12.00
N ASN A 175 7.05 10.86 11.47
CA ASN A 175 7.93 11.87 12.05
C ASN A 175 7.13 12.68 13.08
N ARG A 176 7.50 12.55 14.36
CA ARG A 176 6.81 13.22 15.48
C ARG A 176 7.03 14.73 15.53
N GLN A 177 8.11 15.25 14.93
CA GLN A 177 8.41 16.69 14.95
C GLN A 177 7.49 17.45 13.99
N VAL A 178 7.31 16.93 12.78
CA VAL A 178 6.45 17.54 11.75
C VAL A 178 5.05 16.90 11.67
N ASN A 179 4.78 15.86 12.45
CA ASN A 179 3.53 15.09 12.47
C ASN A 179 3.14 14.50 11.10
N LEU A 180 4.09 14.09 10.27
CA LEU A 180 3.83 13.51 8.95
C LEU A 180 4.25 12.04 8.87
N PHE A 181 3.44 11.24 8.19
CA PHE A 181 3.81 9.92 7.71
C PHE A 181 4.71 10.02 6.49
N TYR A 182 5.62 9.06 6.37
CA TYR A 182 6.55 8.95 5.25
C TYR A 182 7.00 7.48 5.08
N ILE A 183 7.56 7.16 3.91
CA ILE A 183 8.26 5.90 3.68
C ILE A 183 9.75 6.18 3.59
N ASP A 184 10.57 5.30 4.16
CA ASP A 184 12.02 5.43 4.11
C ASP A 184 12.60 4.49 3.06
N MET A 185 12.91 5.07 1.90
CA MET A 185 13.47 4.38 0.74
C MET A 185 14.91 3.89 0.93
N PHE A 186 15.63 4.36 1.96
CA PHE A 186 17.07 4.13 2.12
C PHE A 186 17.44 3.28 3.33
N SER A 187 16.49 2.99 4.23
CA SER A 187 16.68 2.00 5.31
C SER A 187 16.96 0.55 4.85
N ILE A 188 17.20 0.38 3.54
CA ILE A 188 17.51 -0.85 2.82
C ILE A 188 19.02 -1.03 2.61
N LEU A 189 19.86 0.01 2.72
CA LEU A 189 21.29 -0.11 2.44
C LEU A 189 22.10 -0.11 3.74
N LYS A 190 22.90 -1.16 3.95
CA LYS A 190 23.91 -1.22 4.99
C LYS A 190 25.29 -1.20 4.34
N ILE A 191 26.12 -0.24 4.71
CA ILE A 191 27.49 -0.11 4.20
C ILE A 191 28.43 -0.48 5.35
N TYR A 192 29.23 -1.53 5.15
CA TYR A 192 30.24 -1.99 6.08
C TYR A 192 31.61 -1.69 5.49
N PRO A 193 32.23 -0.58 5.88
CA PRO A 193 33.65 -0.37 5.60
C PRO A 193 34.46 -1.40 6.39
N LYS A 194 35.31 -2.19 5.72
CA LYS A 194 36.26 -3.09 6.36
C LYS A 194 37.58 -3.08 5.61
N ASP A 195 38.61 -2.52 6.24
CA ASP A 195 39.92 -2.29 5.65
C ASP A 195 39.84 -1.46 4.35
N LYS A 196 40.56 -1.86 3.28
CA LYS A 196 40.48 -1.26 1.94
C LYS A 196 39.24 -1.69 1.13
N ASN A 197 38.35 -2.49 1.72
CA ASN A 197 37.17 -3.02 1.04
C ASN A 197 35.89 -2.39 1.60
N ILE A 198 34.92 -2.21 0.70
CA ILE A 198 33.58 -1.76 1.05
C ILE A 198 32.63 -2.92 0.78
N LYS A 199 31.95 -3.42 1.81
CA LYS A 199 30.85 -4.37 1.66
C LYS A 199 29.54 -3.59 1.75
N ILE A 200 28.68 -3.75 0.75
CA ILE A 200 27.32 -3.20 0.76
C ILE A 200 26.36 -4.38 0.89
N GLU A 201 25.53 -4.38 1.92
CA GLU A 201 24.44 -5.33 2.09
C GLU A 201 23.09 -4.63 1.96
N ILE A 202 22.11 -5.40 1.53
CA ILE A 202 20.72 -4.98 1.42
C ILE A 202 19.98 -5.53 2.64
N GLY A 203 19.26 -4.67 3.36
CA GLY A 203 18.41 -5.05 4.47
C GLY A 203 17.22 -5.88 4.00
N GLU A 204 16.94 -6.97 4.71
CA GLU A 204 15.94 -8.02 4.41
C GLU A 204 14.46 -7.55 4.36
N LYS A 205 14.17 -6.25 4.40
CA LYS A 205 12.82 -5.74 4.66
C LYS A 205 11.91 -5.62 3.43
N PHE A 206 12.43 -5.86 2.24
CA PHE A 206 11.66 -5.85 1.00
C PHE A 206 11.57 -7.31 0.53
N PRO A 207 10.40 -7.97 0.65
CA PRO A 207 10.23 -9.26 0.01
C PRO A 207 10.41 -9.04 -1.50
N LEU A 208 11.46 -9.66 -2.04
CA LEU A 208 11.74 -9.75 -3.48
C LEU A 208 10.63 -10.54 -4.17
#